data_AF-A0A534XLU7-F1
#
_entry.id   AF-A0A534XLU7-F1
#
_cell.length_a   1.000
_cell.length_b   1.000
_cell.length_c   1.000
_cell.angle_alpha   90.00
_cell.angle_beta   90.00
_cell.angle_gamma   90.00
#
_symmetry.space_group_name_H-M   'P 1'
#
loop_
_entity.id
_entity.type
_entity.pdbx_description
1 polymer ?
#
loop_
_entity_poly.entity_id
_entity_poly.type
_entity_poly.pdbx_seq_one_letter_code
_entity_poly.pdbx_strand_id
1 'polypeptide(L)' 'MNTSRRAFLAMNGAALGASLLPRGLLAAVESRSPPMPRLDDWAKVRAQFGLSPDYVHLAGFYIASHPAPV' A
#
# COMPACT_ATOMS: atom_id res chain seq x y z
N MET A 1 13.38 41.58 8.44
CA MET A 1 12.39 40.50 8.64
C MET A 1 12.35 40.17 10.13
N ASN A 2 11.23 40.46 10.82
CA ASN A 2 11.10 40.15 12.25
C ASN A 2 10.84 38.66 12.45
N THR A 3 11.86 37.91 12.83
CA THR A 3 11.80 36.49 13.18
C THR A 3 11.29 36.34 14.62
N SER A 4 9.97 36.41 14.82
CA SER A 4 9.40 36.01 16.12
C SER A 4 9.40 34.48 16.27
N ARG A 5 9.54 33.96 17.50
CA ARG A 5 9.41 32.52 17.79
C ARG A 5 8.13 31.93 17.21
N ARG A 6 7.02 32.66 17.28
CA ARG A 6 5.73 32.26 16.72
C ARG A 6 5.79 32.12 15.19
N ALA A 7 6.35 33.11 14.50
CA ALA A 7 6.49 33.07 13.05
C ALA A 7 7.43 31.93 12.60
N PHE A 8 8.51 31.70 13.33
CA PHE A 8 9.43 30.59 13.08
C PHE A 8 8.74 29.23 13.22
N LEU A 9 8.01 29.01 14.33
CA LEU A 9 7.30 27.76 14.56
C LEU A 9 6.15 27.54 13.57
N ALA A 10 5.40 28.60 13.24
CA ALA A 10 4.31 28.52 12.26
C ALA A 10 4.82 28.18 10.87
N MET A 11 5.92 28.80 10.42
CA MET A 11 6.50 28.54 9.10
C MET A 11 7.08 27.12 9.00
N ASN A 12 7.84 26.67 10.01
CA ASN A 12 8.39 25.32 10.01
C ASN A 12 7.30 24.25 10.18
N GLY A 13 6.30 24.51 11.02
CA GLY A 13 5.15 23.61 11.18
C GLY A 13 4.33 23.48 9.90
N ALA A 14 4.10 24.58 9.18
CA ALA A 14 3.44 24.55 7.87
C ALA A 14 4.27 23.81 6.82
N ALA A 15 5.59 24.02 6.78
CA ALA A 15 6.48 23.32 5.85
C ALA A 15 6.52 21.80 6.10
N LEU A 16 6.62 21.38 7.37
CA LEU A 16 6.58 19.97 7.74
C LEU A 16 5.21 19.34 7.46
N GLY A 17 4.11 20.04 7.82
CA GLY A 17 2.74 19.59 7.52
C GLY A 17 2.49 19.41 6.02
N ALA A 18 3.05 20.30 5.18
CA ALA A 18 2.98 20.17 3.73
C ALA A 18 3.76 18.94 3.22
N SER A 19 4.90 18.61 3.82
CA SER A 19 5.68 17.41 3.44
C SER A 19 5.01 16.08 3.85
N LEU A 20 4.12 16.11 4.85
CA LEU A 20 3.32 14.97 5.30
C LEU A 20 1.97 14.85 4.57
N LEU A 21 1.72 15.68 3.56
CA LEU A 21 0.50 15.59 2.77
C LEU A 21 0.39 14.16 2.19
N PRO A 22 -0.65 13.40 2.56
CA PRO A 22 -0.79 11.99 2.21
C PRO A 22 -0.73 11.72 0.71
N ARG A 23 -1.00 12.74 -0.11
CA ARG A 23 -1.06 12.66 -1.55
C ARG A 23 0.26 12.26 -2.20
N GLY A 24 1.40 12.73 -1.67
CA GLY A 24 2.71 12.36 -2.21
C GLY A 24 3.04 10.89 -1.98
N LEU A 25 2.81 10.41 -0.75
CA LEU A 25 2.97 9.01 -0.39
C LEU A 25 1.97 8.12 -1.15
N LEU A 26 0.71 8.54 -1.25
CA LEU A 26 -0.33 7.80 -1.98
C LEU A 26 0.03 7.67 -3.46
N ALA A 27 0.46 8.76 -4.12
CA ALA A 27 0.90 8.72 -5.51
C ALA A 27 2.16 7.84 -5.69
N ALA A 28 3.09 7.88 -4.74
CA ALA A 28 4.28 7.03 -4.76
C ALA A 28 3.95 5.54 -4.58
N VAL A 29 2.96 5.21 -3.74
CA VAL A 29 2.45 3.84 -3.58
C VAL A 29 1.72 3.40 -4.85
N GLU A 30 0.78 4.21 -5.35
CA GLU A 30 -0.01 3.91 -6.55
C GLU A 30 0.87 3.69 -7.79
N SER A 31 1.94 4.48 -7.95
CA SER A 31 2.90 4.29 -9.05
C SER A 31 3.74 3.01 -8.97
N ARG A 32 3.83 2.38 -7.78
CA ARG A 32 4.59 1.14 -7.56
C ARG A 32 3.69 -0.09 -7.40
N SER A 33 2.40 0.11 -7.16
CA SER A 33 1.44 -0.98 -7.05
C SER A 33 1.12 -1.55 -8.43
N PRO A 34 1.16 -2.89 -8.59
CA PRO A 34 0.65 -3.51 -9.81
C PRO A 34 -0.85 -3.24 -9.96
N PRO A 35 -1.38 -3.22 -11.20
CA PRO A 35 -2.81 -3.07 -11.41
C PRO A 35 -3.57 -4.22 -10.76
N MET A 36 -4.75 -3.92 -10.22
CA MET A 36 -5.62 -4.93 -9.62
C MET A 36 -6.01 -6.00 -10.67
N PRO A 37 -5.76 -7.28 -10.38
CA PRO A 37 -6.18 -8.36 -11.27
C PRO A 37 -7.71 -8.44 -11.31
N ARG A 38 -8.26 -8.95 -12.43
CA ARG A 38 -9.69 -9.27 -12.51
C ARG A 38 -9.99 -10.50 -11.66
N LEU A 39 -10.87 -10.35 -10.68
CA LEU A 39 -11.29 -11.40 -9.73
C LEU A 39 -12.78 -11.72 -9.86
N ASP A 40 -13.26 -11.78 -11.11
CA ASP A 40 -14.67 -12.03 -11.46
C ASP A 40 -15.05 -13.52 -11.44
N ASP A 41 -14.10 -14.42 -11.18
CA ASP A 41 -14.34 -15.84 -10.92
C ASP A 41 -13.30 -16.46 -9.97
N TRP A 42 -13.65 -17.61 -9.38
CA TRP A 42 -12.79 -18.30 -8.41
C TRP A 42 -11.52 -18.89 -9.00
N ALA A 43 -11.50 -19.22 -10.29
CA ALA A 43 -10.30 -19.71 -10.94
C ALA A 43 -9.24 -18.59 -11.04
N LYS A 44 -9.67 -17.36 -11.35
CA LYS A 44 -8.81 -16.17 -11.35
C LYS A 44 -8.32 -15.79 -9.96
N VAL A 45 -9.15 -15.95 -8.92
CA VAL A 45 -8.71 -15.80 -7.52
C VAL A 45 -7.65 -16.84 -7.17
N ARG A 46 -7.88 -18.13 -7.48
CA ARG A 46 -6.91 -19.20 -7.22
C ARG A 46 -5.58 -18.96 -7.93
N ALA A 47 -5.62 -18.46 -9.17
CA ALA A 47 -4.44 -18.18 -9.97
C ALA A 47 -3.53 -17.10 -9.37
N GLN A 48 -4.01 -16.28 -8.43
CA GLN A 48 -3.17 -15.32 -7.73
C GLN A 48 -2.17 -15.99 -6.79
N PHE A 49 -2.40 -17.23 -6.36
CA PHE A 49 -1.58 -17.90 -5.35
C PHE A 49 -0.65 -18.93 -5.98
N GLY A 50 0.65 -18.85 -5.66
CA GLY A 50 1.67 -19.82 -6.05
C GLY A 50 1.61 -21.13 -5.25
N LEU A 51 0.44 -21.78 -5.20
CA LEU A 51 0.24 -23.05 -4.47
C LEU A 51 0.58 -24.25 -5.37
N SER A 52 1.30 -25.24 -4.83
CA SER A 52 1.52 -26.50 -5.56
C SER A 52 0.19 -27.17 -5.92
N PRO A 53 0.02 -27.65 -7.17
CA PRO A 53 -1.20 -28.33 -7.61
C PRO A 53 -1.33 -29.75 -7.06
N ASP A 54 -0.26 -30.30 -6.48
CA ASP A 54 -0.21 -31.69 -5.99
C ASP A 54 -0.98 -31.88 -4.67
N TYR A 55 -1.46 -30.77 -4.08
CA TYR A 55 -2.12 -30.75 -2.78
C TYR A 55 -3.46 -30.00 -2.80
N VAL A 56 -4.37 -30.46 -1.95
CA VAL A 56 -5.59 -29.72 -1.59
C VAL A 56 -5.29 -28.89 -0.33
N HIS A 57 -5.14 -27.58 -0.51
CA HIS A 57 -4.72 -26.64 0.54
C HIS A 57 -5.87 -26.23 1.47
N LEU A 58 -6.24 -27.11 2.41
CA LEU A 58 -7.35 -26.88 3.37
C LEU A 58 -6.93 -26.18 4.68
N ALA A 59 -5.64 -25.86 4.84
CA ALA A 59 -5.07 -25.32 6.07
C ALA A 59 -4.72 -23.81 5.99
N GLY A 60 -5.22 -23.10 4.97
CA GLY A 60 -4.91 -21.68 4.73
C GLY A 60 -5.33 -20.73 5.86
N PHE A 61 -6.14 -21.20 6.81
CA PHE A 61 -6.52 -20.46 8.01
C PHE A 61 -5.37 -20.33 9.03
N TYR A 62 -4.34 -21.18 8.96
CA TYR A 62 -3.12 -21.03 9.77
C TYR A 62 -2.17 -19.98 9.17
N ILE A 63 -1.92 -20.10 7.86
CA ILE A 63 -1.09 -19.18 7.11
C ILE A 63 -1.49 -19.22 5.64
N ALA A 64 -1.71 -18.04 5.05
CA ALA A 64 -2.01 -17.89 3.64
C ALA A 64 -0.73 -17.64 2.84
N SER A 65 -0.63 -18.25 1.65
CA SER A 65 0.39 -17.86 0.67
C SER A 65 0.10 -16.43 0.19
N HIS A 66 1.14 -15.65 -0.10
CA HIS A 66 0.96 -14.32 -0.66
C HIS A 66 0.38 -14.43 -2.09
N PRO A 67 -0.75 -13.77 -2.38
CA PRO A 67 -1.19 -13.63 -3.74
C PRO A 67 -0.24 -12.67 -4.49
N ALA A 68 -0.15 -12.78 -5.81
CA ALA A 68 0.74 -11.97 -6.65
C ALA A 68 0.81 -10.44 -6.37
N PRO A 69 -0.28 -9.72 -5.99
CA PRO A 69 -0.20 -8.29 -5.69
C PRO A 69 0.39 -7.91 -4.31
N VAL A 70 0.68 -8.88 -3.43
CA VAL A 70 1.25 -8.65 -2.07
C VAL A 70 2.75 -8.94 -2.07
#